data_AF-A0A9P1MF58-F1
#
_entry.id   AF-A0A9P1MF58-F1
#
_cell.length_a   1.000
_cell.length_b   1.000
_cell.length_c   1.000
_cell.angle_alpha   90.00
_cell.angle_beta   90.00
_cell.angle_gamma   90.00
#
_symmetry.space_group_name_H-M   'P 1'
#
loop_
_entity.id
_entity.type
_entity.pdbx_description
1 polymer ?
#
loop_
_entity_poly.entity_id
_entity_poly.type
_entity_poly.pdbx_seq_one_letter_code
_entity_poly.pdbx_strand_id
1 'polypeptide(L)'
;MSKNIAFFGASTGCGLAALRHSLAAGYTCTALCRNPGRLTTALSATESTPAVPQDKLRVVQGNAHSVEDVARCLAAPGTPTGLVDAVVFSIGGAFQWKSMKIDDPTVCDRGVETLLAAISKLRAEGAGSGSGTGPKVVVVSTTGISEFGRDIPLAMIPLYAALRSPHADKKKMEERIRTSGEAWTAVRPSLLVEEGEDEKGEKAEKEIRVGEYLGKAVTITY
;
A
#
# COMPACT_ATOMS: atom_id res chain seq x y z
N MET A 1 -13.27 -12.29 -15.00
CA MET A 1 -13.78 -12.13 -13.62
C MET A 1 -13.16 -10.88 -13.03
N SER A 2 -13.94 -10.07 -12.28
CA SER A 2 -13.38 -8.93 -11.54
C SER A 2 -12.53 -9.45 -10.38
N LYS A 3 -11.40 -8.80 -10.11
CA LYS A 3 -10.47 -9.12 -9.02
C LYS A 3 -10.90 -8.42 -7.73
N ASN A 4 -10.67 -9.07 -6.59
CA ASN A 4 -10.91 -8.51 -5.27
C ASN A 4 -9.58 -8.00 -4.68
N ILE A 5 -9.53 -6.73 -4.28
CA ILE A 5 -8.32 -6.10 -3.76
C ILE A 5 -8.59 -5.51 -2.38
N ALA A 6 -7.76 -5.87 -1.39
CA ALA A 6 -7.80 -5.25 -0.07
C ALA A 6 -6.79 -4.09 0.03
N PHE A 7 -7.20 -2.96 0.60
CA PHE A 7 -6.38 -1.77 0.77
C PHE A 7 -6.19 -1.43 2.24
N PHE A 8 -4.93 -1.24 2.63
CA PHE A 8 -4.52 -0.76 3.94
C PHE A 8 -3.73 0.55 3.76
N GLY A 9 -4.30 1.67 4.23
CA GLY A 9 -3.74 3.01 3.97
C GLY A 9 -4.37 3.74 2.78
N ALA A 10 -5.64 3.49 2.48
CA ALA A 10 -6.32 3.99 1.28
C ALA A 10 -6.89 5.42 1.37
N SER A 11 -6.78 6.09 2.53
CA SER A 11 -7.50 7.34 2.80
C SER A 11 -6.79 8.61 2.32
N THR A 12 -5.56 8.51 1.81
CA THR A 12 -4.77 9.67 1.33
C THR A 12 -3.64 9.21 0.38
N GLY A 13 -3.03 10.18 -0.31
CA GLY A 13 -1.82 10.02 -1.13
C GLY A 13 -1.90 8.84 -2.12
N CYS A 14 -0.80 8.11 -2.27
CA CYS A 14 -0.70 7.00 -3.22
C CYS A 14 -1.71 5.87 -2.97
N GLY A 15 -2.08 5.60 -1.72
CA GLY A 15 -3.08 4.58 -1.40
C GLY A 15 -4.47 4.95 -1.90
N LEU A 16 -4.86 6.22 -1.77
CA LEU A 16 -6.10 6.74 -2.32
C LEU A 16 -6.10 6.75 -3.85
N ALA A 17 -4.98 7.17 -4.46
CA ALA A 17 -4.83 7.13 -5.91
C ALA A 17 -4.96 5.69 -6.45
N ALA A 18 -4.25 4.74 -5.84
CA ALA A 18 -4.32 3.33 -6.21
C ALA A 18 -5.75 2.76 -6.07
N LEU A 19 -6.47 3.12 -5.00
CA LEU A 19 -7.86 2.73 -4.81
C LEU A 19 -8.76 3.29 -5.92
N ARG A 20 -8.65 4.59 -6.24
CA ARG A 20 -9.42 5.23 -7.32
C ARG A 20 -9.18 4.56 -8.67
N HIS A 21 -7.91 4.33 -9.04
CA HIS A 21 -7.57 3.65 -10.29
C HIS A 21 -8.08 2.22 -10.33
N SER A 22 -8.05 1.51 -9.20
CA SER A 22 -8.56 0.13 -9.11
C SER A 22 -10.07 0.07 -9.30
N LEU A 23 -10.80 1.02 -8.70
CA LEU A 23 -12.26 1.15 -8.88
C LEU A 23 -12.62 1.53 -10.31
N ALA A 24 -11.88 2.47 -10.92
CA ALA A 24 -12.06 2.86 -12.32
C ALA A 24 -11.79 1.69 -13.29
N ALA A 25 -10.87 0.79 -12.94
CA ALA A 25 -10.61 -0.45 -13.69
C ALA A 25 -11.67 -1.55 -13.46
N GLY A 26 -12.70 -1.31 -12.64
CA GLY A 26 -13.79 -2.24 -12.39
C GLY A 26 -13.49 -3.33 -11.36
N TYR A 27 -12.41 -3.20 -10.59
CA TYR A 27 -12.09 -4.11 -9.49
C TYR A 27 -12.99 -3.88 -8.28
N THR A 28 -13.26 -4.96 -7.53
CA THR A 28 -13.94 -4.88 -6.24
C THR A 28 -12.90 -4.60 -5.16
N CYS A 29 -13.05 -3.50 -4.43
CA CYS A 29 -12.08 -3.04 -3.46
C CYS A 29 -12.66 -3.11 -2.04
N THR A 30 -11.86 -3.59 -1.09
CA THR A 30 -12.15 -3.48 0.34
C THR A 30 -11.12 -2.60 1.01
N ALA A 31 -11.51 -1.50 1.65
CA ALA A 31 -10.60 -0.56 2.29
C ALA A 31 -10.76 -0.58 3.81
N LEU A 32 -9.68 -0.83 4.54
CA LEU A 32 -9.66 -0.69 6.00
C LEU A 32 -9.39 0.76 6.37
N CYS A 33 -10.31 1.36 7.14
CA CYS A 33 -10.25 2.77 7.53
C CYS A 33 -10.43 2.95 9.04
N ARG A 34 -9.55 3.73 9.68
CA ARG A 34 -9.75 4.16 11.07
C ARG A 34 -10.95 5.09 11.23
N ASN A 35 -11.13 5.99 10.25
CA ASN A 35 -12.24 6.92 10.16
C ASN A 35 -12.81 6.86 8.72
N PRO A 36 -13.91 6.11 8.50
CA PRO A 36 -14.54 5.98 7.18
C PRO A 36 -14.92 7.32 6.54
N GLY A 37 -15.34 8.31 7.33
CA GLY A 37 -15.73 9.63 6.83
C GLY A 37 -14.62 10.33 6.06
N ARG A 38 -13.35 10.13 6.46
CA ARG A 38 -12.20 10.68 5.72
C ARG A 38 -12.09 10.10 4.32
N LEU A 39 -12.33 8.80 4.15
CA LEU A 39 -12.29 8.16 2.84
C LEU A 39 -13.46 8.64 1.98
N THR A 40 -14.66 8.74 2.56
CA THR A 40 -15.84 9.27 1.84
C THR A 40 -15.59 10.68 1.33
N THR A 41 -15.12 11.60 2.19
CA THR A 41 -14.78 12.97 1.78
C THR A 41 -13.71 12.96 0.70
N ALA A 42 -12.66 12.16 0.84
CA ALA A 42 -11.58 12.09 -0.14
C ALA A 42 -12.09 11.60 -1.51
N LEU A 43 -12.96 10.59 -1.56
CA LEU A 43 -13.52 10.09 -2.82
C LEU A 43 -14.50 11.08 -3.47
N SER A 44 -15.17 11.93 -2.69
CA SER A 44 -16.10 12.95 -3.20
C SER A 44 -15.42 14.25 -3.66
N ALA A 45 -14.19 14.52 -3.23
CA ALA A 45 -13.54 15.82 -3.42
C ALA A 45 -12.98 16.09 -4.84
N THR A 46 -13.11 15.16 -5.79
CA THR A 46 -12.53 15.30 -7.14
C THR A 46 -13.60 15.28 -8.23
N GLU A 47 -13.87 16.45 -8.83
CA GLU A 47 -14.87 16.60 -9.91
C GLU A 47 -14.49 15.86 -11.21
N SER A 48 -13.21 15.54 -11.39
CA SER A 48 -12.70 14.89 -12.63
C SER A 48 -12.59 13.36 -12.54
N THR A 49 -13.06 12.73 -11.46
CA THR A 49 -13.05 11.26 -11.32
C THR A 49 -14.40 10.66 -11.70
N PRO A 50 -14.44 9.58 -12.50
CA PRO A 50 -15.67 8.82 -12.73
C PRO A 50 -16.32 8.46 -11.39
N ALA A 51 -17.65 8.57 -11.33
CA ALA A 51 -18.40 8.21 -10.12
C ALA A 51 -18.02 6.80 -9.68
N VAL A 52 -17.51 6.67 -8.45
CA VAL A 52 -17.15 5.37 -7.87
C VAL A 52 -18.42 4.52 -7.79
N PRO A 53 -18.46 3.34 -8.45
CA PRO A 53 -19.58 2.43 -8.29
C PRO A 53 -19.67 1.99 -6.83
N GLN A 54 -20.76 2.36 -6.14
CA GLN A 54 -20.92 2.08 -4.71
C GLN A 54 -20.95 0.57 -4.39
N ASP A 55 -21.33 -0.25 -5.37
CA ASP A 55 -21.32 -1.71 -5.29
C ASP A 55 -19.92 -2.34 -5.35
N LYS A 56 -18.91 -1.57 -5.78
CA LYS A 56 -17.52 -2.03 -5.94
C LYS A 56 -16.60 -1.67 -4.79
N LEU A 57 -17.05 -0.86 -3.83
CA LEU A 57 -16.26 -0.44 -2.68
C LEU A 57 -16.90 -0.87 -1.35
N ARG A 58 -16.21 -1.75 -0.62
CA ARG A 58 -16.53 -2.08 0.76
C ARG A 58 -15.60 -1.33 1.71
N VAL A 59 -16.13 -0.46 2.55
CA VAL A 59 -15.35 0.22 3.60
C VAL A 59 -15.53 -0.54 4.91
N VAL A 60 -14.42 -0.96 5.52
CA VAL A 60 -14.40 -1.60 6.83
C VAL A 60 -13.80 -0.62 7.82
N GLN A 61 -14.55 -0.27 8.86
CA GLN A 61 -13.99 0.50 9.98
C GLN A 61 -13.15 -0.42 10.87
N GLY A 62 -11.93 0.01 11.21
CA GLY A 62 -11.06 -0.75 12.09
C GLY A 62 -9.62 -0.24 12.14
N ASN A 63 -8.75 -1.03 12.73
CA ASN A 63 -7.34 -0.74 12.93
C ASN A 63 -6.45 -1.77 12.22
N ALA A 64 -5.46 -1.31 11.47
CA ALA A 64 -4.51 -2.17 10.78
C ALA A 64 -3.57 -2.95 11.73
N HIS A 65 -3.59 -2.66 13.02
CA HIS A 65 -2.91 -3.44 14.07
C HIS A 65 -3.85 -4.45 14.77
N SER A 66 -5.09 -4.62 14.29
CA SER A 66 -5.99 -5.70 14.74
C SER A 66 -6.05 -6.81 13.69
N VAL A 67 -5.70 -8.02 14.10
CA VAL A 67 -5.75 -9.21 13.23
C VAL A 67 -7.18 -9.45 12.74
N GLU A 68 -8.19 -9.25 13.59
CA GLU A 68 -9.61 -9.43 13.27
C GLU A 68 -10.08 -8.42 12.21
N ASP A 69 -9.74 -7.14 12.38
CA ASP A 69 -10.12 -6.09 11.45
C ASP A 69 -9.48 -6.32 10.07
N VAL A 70 -8.21 -6.73 10.06
CA VAL A 70 -7.48 -7.08 8.84
C VAL A 70 -8.06 -8.33 8.19
N ALA A 71 -8.35 -9.39 8.95
CA ALA A 71 -8.93 -10.63 8.44
C ALA A 71 -10.29 -10.38 7.75
N ARG A 72 -11.15 -9.52 8.31
CA ARG A 72 -12.43 -9.13 7.67
C ARG A 72 -12.26 -8.49 6.29
N CYS A 73 -11.12 -7.83 6.05
CA CYS A 73 -10.80 -7.20 4.77
C CYS A 73 -10.21 -8.18 3.75
N LEU A 74 -9.59 -9.26 4.22
CA LEU A 74 -8.96 -10.28 3.38
C LEU A 74 -9.94 -11.34 2.86
N ALA A 75 -11.10 -11.48 3.48
CA ALA A 75 -12.18 -12.33 2.98
C ALA A 75 -12.77 -11.76 1.68
N ALA A 76 -12.71 -12.53 0.59
CA ALA A 76 -13.30 -12.12 -0.68
C ALA A 76 -14.84 -12.14 -0.62
N PRO A 77 -15.52 -11.07 -1.07
CA PRO A 77 -16.97 -11.03 -1.11
C PRO A 77 -17.55 -12.16 -1.97
N GLY A 78 -18.60 -12.81 -1.48
CA GLY A 78 -19.34 -13.84 -2.23
C GLY A 78 -18.67 -15.22 -2.25
N THR A 79 -17.53 -15.41 -1.58
CA THR A 79 -16.82 -16.70 -1.52
C THR A 79 -16.58 -17.11 -0.06
N PRO A 80 -17.28 -18.13 0.47
CA PRO A 80 -17.22 -18.50 1.89
C PRO A 80 -15.82 -18.78 2.44
N THR A 81 -14.90 -19.25 1.60
CA THR A 81 -13.50 -19.56 1.95
C THR A 81 -12.50 -18.86 1.04
N GLY A 82 -12.96 -17.86 0.26
CA GLY A 82 -12.11 -17.14 -0.66
C GLY A 82 -11.34 -16.02 0.03
N LEU A 83 -10.08 -15.88 -0.34
CA LEU A 83 -9.28 -14.70 -0.02
C LEU A 83 -9.33 -13.72 -1.19
N VAL A 84 -9.06 -12.45 -0.89
CA VAL A 84 -8.80 -11.43 -1.92
C VAL A 84 -7.66 -11.86 -2.83
N ASP A 85 -7.67 -11.41 -4.09
CA ASP A 85 -6.62 -11.73 -5.07
C ASP A 85 -5.32 -10.97 -4.77
N ALA A 86 -5.45 -9.74 -4.25
CA ALA A 86 -4.32 -8.88 -3.98
C ALA A 86 -4.54 -7.99 -2.74
N VAL A 87 -3.43 -7.57 -2.15
CA VAL A 87 -3.37 -6.60 -1.07
C VAL A 87 -2.51 -5.42 -1.52
N VAL A 88 -3.01 -4.20 -1.32
CA VAL A 88 -2.24 -2.96 -1.43
C VAL A 88 -2.03 -2.42 -0.02
N PHE A 89 -0.78 -2.48 0.44
CA PHE A 89 -0.35 -2.01 1.74
C PHE A 89 0.46 -0.73 1.59
N SER A 90 -0.18 0.40 1.85
CA SER A 90 0.41 1.75 1.78
C SER A 90 0.38 2.45 3.13
N ILE A 91 0.40 1.68 4.23
CA ILE A 91 0.48 2.25 5.57
C ILE A 91 1.83 2.98 5.72
N GLY A 92 1.74 4.18 6.27
CA GLY A 92 2.88 5.00 6.66
C GLY A 92 2.53 5.83 7.89
N GLY A 93 3.55 6.17 8.66
CA GLY A 93 3.39 7.06 9.80
C GLY A 93 3.09 8.49 9.33
N ALA A 94 2.12 9.14 9.95
CA ALA A 94 1.86 10.55 9.68
C ALA A 94 3.01 11.39 10.23
N PHE A 95 3.60 12.24 9.38
CA PHE A 95 4.64 13.17 9.80
C PHE A 95 4.02 14.28 10.64
N GLN A 96 4.39 14.38 11.91
CA GLN A 96 3.92 15.45 12.78
C GLN A 96 4.84 16.66 12.65
N TRP A 97 4.43 17.65 11.84
CA TRP A 97 5.24 18.85 11.57
C TRP A 97 5.66 19.61 12.84
N LYS A 98 4.83 19.60 13.89
CA LYS A 98 5.11 20.31 15.16
C LYS A 98 6.19 19.65 16.01
N SER A 99 6.33 18.32 15.92
CA SER A 99 7.27 17.56 16.75
C SER A 99 8.46 17.02 15.93
N MET A 100 8.44 17.19 14.61
CA MET A 100 9.35 16.52 13.66
C MET A 100 9.47 15.01 13.93
N LYS A 101 8.40 14.40 14.46
CA LYS A 101 8.35 12.98 14.80
C LYS A 101 7.32 12.27 13.94
N ILE A 102 7.56 10.99 13.75
CA ILE A 102 6.56 10.07 13.26
C ILE A 102 5.77 9.58 14.48
N ASP A 103 4.45 9.60 14.36
CA ASP A 103 3.50 9.26 15.44
C ASP A 103 3.73 7.83 16.00
N ASP A 104 3.96 6.86 15.11
CA ASP A 104 4.38 5.50 15.46
C ASP A 104 5.57 5.09 14.56
N PRO A 105 6.79 4.98 15.11
CA PRO A 105 8.00 4.65 14.35
C PRO A 105 8.07 3.19 13.91
N THR A 106 7.08 2.36 14.27
CA THR A 106 7.01 0.92 13.95
C THR A 106 5.75 0.52 13.19
N VAL A 107 5.00 1.51 12.70
CA VAL A 107 3.66 1.33 12.13
C VAL A 107 3.67 0.44 10.88
N CYS A 108 4.75 0.48 10.07
CA CYS A 108 4.83 -0.32 8.86
C CYS A 108 5.14 -1.78 9.19
N ASP A 109 6.14 -2.01 10.05
CA ASP A 109 6.54 -3.35 10.51
C ASP A 109 5.37 -4.06 11.22
N ARG A 110 4.76 -3.39 12.21
CA ARG A 110 3.59 -3.92 12.94
C ARG A 110 2.38 -4.16 12.04
N GLY A 111 2.15 -3.28 11.07
CA GLY A 111 1.06 -3.44 10.12
C GLY A 111 1.23 -4.68 9.23
N VAL A 112 2.44 -4.93 8.71
CA VAL A 112 2.71 -6.14 7.92
C VAL A 112 2.71 -7.39 8.80
N GLU A 113 3.21 -7.32 10.04
CA GLU A 113 3.08 -8.42 11.01
C GLU A 113 1.62 -8.81 11.23
N THR A 114 0.75 -7.83 11.43
CA THR A 114 -0.70 -8.05 11.61
C THR A 114 -1.34 -8.63 10.34
N LEU A 115 -0.93 -8.13 9.16
CA LEU A 115 -1.38 -8.66 7.87
C LEU A 115 -1.05 -10.15 7.69
N LEU A 116 0.20 -10.52 7.95
CA LEU A 116 0.65 -11.92 7.84
C LEU A 116 -0.04 -12.82 8.87
N ALA A 117 -0.23 -12.34 10.10
CA ALA A 117 -0.97 -13.06 11.12
C ALA A 117 -2.44 -13.30 10.70
N ALA A 118 -3.09 -12.30 10.09
CA ALA A 118 -4.45 -12.42 9.59
C ALA A 118 -4.57 -13.40 8.40
N ILE A 119 -3.61 -13.39 7.48
CA ILE A 119 -3.54 -14.37 6.39
C ILE A 119 -3.39 -15.79 6.96
N SER A 120 -2.45 -15.97 7.91
CA SER A 120 -2.21 -17.27 8.56
C SER A 120 -3.45 -17.78 9.30
N LYS A 121 -4.14 -16.87 10.03
CA LYS A 121 -5.40 -17.18 10.73
C LYS A 121 -6.46 -17.70 9.76
N LEU A 122 -6.72 -16.96 8.68
CA LEU A 122 -7.74 -17.35 7.70
C LEU A 122 -7.40 -18.69 7.02
N ARG A 123 -6.12 -18.96 6.74
CA ARG A 123 -5.70 -20.27 6.21
C ARG A 123 -5.93 -21.41 7.20
N ALA A 124 -5.64 -21.18 8.49
CA ALA A 124 -5.92 -22.17 9.54
C ALA A 124 -7.43 -22.44 9.68
N GLU A 125 -8.28 -21.45 9.37
CA GLU A 125 -9.73 -21.57 9.29
C GLU A 125 -10.24 -22.16 7.95
N GLY A 126 -9.34 -22.57 7.06
CA GLY A 126 -9.65 -23.26 5.80
C GLY A 126 -9.76 -22.37 4.55
N ALA A 127 -9.48 -21.06 4.67
CA ALA A 127 -9.48 -20.15 3.52
C ALA A 127 -8.34 -20.47 2.53
N GLY A 128 -8.60 -20.30 1.24
CA GLY A 128 -7.60 -20.49 0.17
C GLY A 128 -7.40 -21.94 -0.29
N SER A 129 -8.12 -22.91 0.27
CA SER A 129 -8.03 -24.34 -0.05
C SER A 129 -8.46 -24.72 -1.49
N GLY A 130 -9.05 -23.79 -2.25
CA GLY A 130 -9.56 -24.04 -3.61
C GLY A 130 -8.80 -23.38 -4.76
N SER A 131 -7.89 -22.42 -4.51
CA SER A 131 -7.25 -21.61 -5.56
C SER A 131 -5.72 -21.53 -5.50
N GLY A 132 -5.07 -22.29 -4.62
CA GLY A 132 -3.64 -22.61 -4.71
C GLY A 132 -2.63 -21.52 -4.34
N THR A 133 -3.00 -20.25 -4.21
CA THR A 133 -2.08 -19.19 -3.72
C THR A 133 -2.85 -18.13 -2.95
N GLY A 134 -2.28 -17.65 -1.84
CA GLY A 134 -2.83 -16.50 -1.10
C GLY A 134 -2.79 -15.19 -1.91
N PRO A 135 -3.25 -14.08 -1.33
CA PRO A 135 -3.23 -12.79 -2.00
C PRO A 135 -1.80 -12.40 -2.40
N LYS A 136 -1.62 -11.80 -3.58
CA LYS A 136 -0.37 -11.10 -3.89
C LYS A 136 -0.29 -9.81 -3.08
N VAL A 137 0.74 -9.66 -2.24
CA VAL A 137 0.92 -8.51 -1.36
C VAL A 137 1.83 -7.47 -2.01
N VAL A 138 1.27 -6.30 -2.34
CA VAL A 138 2.02 -5.14 -2.80
C VAL A 138 2.23 -4.19 -1.63
N VAL A 139 3.48 -3.98 -1.22
CA VAL A 139 3.84 -3.04 -0.13
C VAL A 139 4.46 -1.78 -0.72
N VAL A 140 4.04 -0.61 -0.22
CA VAL A 140 4.69 0.67 -0.52
C VAL A 140 5.77 0.92 0.53
N SER A 141 7.02 0.92 0.06
CA SER A 141 8.23 1.14 0.82
C SER A 141 8.87 2.49 0.47
N THR A 142 10.18 2.57 0.35
CA THR A 142 10.93 3.80 0.05
C THR A 142 12.25 3.46 -0.64
N THR A 143 12.77 4.40 -1.43
CA THR A 143 14.20 4.43 -1.80
C THR A 143 15.08 4.78 -0.59
N GLY A 144 16.39 4.61 -0.71
CA GLY A 144 17.39 4.93 0.32
C GLY A 144 17.64 3.82 1.33
N ILE A 145 17.05 2.64 1.11
CA ILE A 145 17.17 1.48 2.01
C ILE A 145 17.72 0.22 1.32
N SER A 146 18.07 0.30 0.05
CA SER A 146 18.58 -0.85 -0.73
C SER A 146 19.87 -1.45 -0.15
N GLU A 147 19.95 -2.78 -0.16
CA GLU A 147 21.13 -3.56 0.25
C GLU A 147 22.13 -3.76 -0.92
N PHE A 148 21.71 -3.54 -2.16
CA PHE A 148 22.49 -3.81 -3.37
C PHE A 148 23.28 -2.60 -3.89
N GLY A 149 23.25 -1.50 -3.14
CA GLY A 149 23.90 -0.24 -3.51
C GLY A 149 22.97 0.95 -3.32
N ARG A 150 23.52 2.15 -3.56
CA ARG A 150 22.79 3.41 -3.42
C ARG A 150 21.71 3.52 -4.51
N ASP A 151 20.46 3.59 -4.09
CA ASP A 151 19.27 3.78 -4.92
C ASP A 151 18.72 5.23 -4.87
N ILE A 152 19.55 6.17 -4.40
CA ILE A 152 19.26 7.61 -4.35
C ILE A 152 20.37 8.44 -5.03
N PRO A 153 20.07 9.63 -5.56
CA PRO A 153 21.09 10.57 -6.02
C PRO A 153 22.03 11.00 -4.88
N LEU A 154 23.30 11.25 -5.19
CA LEU A 154 24.30 11.71 -4.21
C LEU A 154 23.85 12.96 -3.44
N ALA A 155 23.23 13.90 -4.15
CA ALA A 155 22.72 15.14 -3.56
C ALA A 155 21.63 14.91 -2.48
N MET A 156 20.94 13.78 -2.51
CA MET A 156 19.85 13.46 -1.57
C MET A 156 20.33 12.73 -0.30
N ILE A 157 21.60 12.37 -0.21
CA ILE A 157 22.16 11.62 0.93
C ILE A 157 21.89 12.31 2.28
N PRO A 158 22.15 13.63 2.46
CA PRO A 158 21.93 14.28 3.75
C PRO A 158 20.47 14.22 4.20
N LEU A 159 19.54 14.42 3.25
CA LEU A 159 18.10 14.36 3.53
C LEU A 159 17.68 12.94 3.96
N TYR A 160 18.10 11.92 3.22
CA TYR A 160 17.76 10.52 3.52
C TYR A 160 18.47 10.01 4.78
N ALA A 161 19.60 10.60 5.17
CA ALA A 161 20.26 10.31 6.45
C ALA A 161 19.46 10.84 7.66
N ALA A 162 18.58 11.82 7.50
CA ALA A 162 17.66 12.26 8.55
C ALA A 162 16.45 11.31 8.73
N LEU A 163 16.18 10.45 7.74
CA LEU A 163 15.06 9.50 7.72
C LEU A 163 15.40 8.13 8.32
N ARG A 164 16.42 8.03 9.20
CA ARG A 164 16.88 6.76 9.79
C ARG A 164 15.78 5.95 10.44
N SER A 165 14.93 6.59 11.25
CA SER A 165 13.83 5.91 11.96
C SER A 165 12.79 5.32 10.99
N PRO A 166 12.18 6.10 10.08
CA PRO A 166 11.26 5.53 9.08
C PRO A 166 11.93 4.50 8.15
N HIS A 167 13.20 4.68 7.79
CA HIS A 167 13.94 3.68 7.02
C HIS A 167 14.12 2.37 7.79
N ALA A 168 14.38 2.43 9.10
CA ALA A 168 14.49 1.23 9.92
C ALA A 168 13.17 0.46 9.98
N ASP A 169 12.03 1.16 10.09
CA ASP A 169 10.69 0.56 10.04
C ASP A 169 10.42 -0.10 8.68
N LYS A 170 10.69 0.61 7.57
CA LYS A 170 10.50 0.07 6.21
C LYS A 170 11.42 -1.12 5.91
N LYS A 171 12.66 -1.12 6.42
CA LYS A 171 13.56 -2.28 6.31
C LYS A 171 13.00 -3.51 7.01
N LYS A 172 12.48 -3.36 8.23
CA LYS A 172 11.84 -4.47 8.96
C LYS A 172 10.59 -4.97 8.25
N MET A 173 9.76 -4.06 7.76
CA MET A 173 8.58 -4.37 6.94
C MET A 173 8.97 -5.20 5.69
N GLU A 174 9.98 -4.75 4.94
CA GLU A 174 10.45 -5.47 3.75
C GLU A 174 11.08 -6.83 4.08
N GLU A 175 11.87 -6.92 5.13
CA GLU A 175 12.45 -8.18 5.58
C GLU A 175 11.37 -9.19 5.94
N ARG A 176 10.36 -8.76 6.69
CA ARG A 176 9.24 -9.60 7.12
C ARG A 176 8.42 -10.12 5.94
N ILE A 177 8.09 -9.26 4.97
CA ILE A 177 7.35 -9.72 3.78
C ILE A 177 8.23 -10.65 2.92
N ARG A 178 9.53 -10.36 2.80
CA ARG A 178 10.48 -11.17 2.04
C ARG A 178 10.59 -12.60 2.58
N THR A 179 10.55 -12.78 3.89
CA THR A 179 10.64 -14.09 4.54
C THR A 179 9.29 -14.74 4.84
N SER A 180 8.17 -14.12 4.45
CA SER A 180 6.82 -14.59 4.81
C SER A 180 6.34 -15.82 4.04
N GLY A 181 6.94 -16.09 2.88
CA GLY A 181 6.45 -17.11 1.93
C GLY A 181 5.26 -16.66 1.08
N GLU A 182 4.76 -15.43 1.25
CA GLU A 182 3.72 -14.86 0.39
C GLU A 182 4.26 -14.46 -0.99
N ALA A 183 3.39 -14.41 -1.99
CA ALA A 183 3.71 -13.70 -3.23
C ALA A 183 3.70 -12.20 -2.95
N TRP A 184 4.82 -11.49 -3.18
CA TRP A 184 4.92 -10.08 -2.83
C TRP A 184 5.59 -9.21 -3.90
N THR A 185 5.40 -7.90 -3.77
CA THR A 185 6.11 -6.87 -4.54
C THR A 185 6.31 -5.65 -3.64
N ALA A 186 7.54 -5.17 -3.51
CA ALA A 186 7.83 -3.92 -2.82
C ALA A 186 8.01 -2.80 -3.84
N VAL A 187 7.17 -1.77 -3.74
CA VAL A 187 7.31 -0.54 -4.51
C VAL A 187 8.13 0.43 -3.69
N ARG A 188 9.31 0.82 -4.19
CA ARG A 188 10.21 1.78 -3.52
C ARG A 188 10.16 3.12 -4.27
N PRO A 189 9.16 3.98 -4.02
CA PRO A 189 9.11 5.28 -4.65
C PRO A 189 10.23 6.19 -4.12
N SER A 190 10.60 7.17 -4.93
CA SER A 190 11.33 8.37 -4.48
C SER A 190 10.39 9.31 -3.73
N LEU A 191 10.58 10.63 -3.83
CA LEU A 191 9.63 11.59 -3.29
C LEU A 191 8.31 11.52 -4.10
N LEU A 192 7.23 11.14 -3.42
CA LEU A 192 5.88 11.28 -3.95
C LEU A 192 5.41 12.71 -3.77
N VAL A 193 4.98 13.33 -4.85
CA VAL A 193 4.37 14.66 -4.85
C VAL A 193 2.93 14.51 -5.33
N GLU A 194 2.03 15.31 -4.77
CA GLU A 194 0.73 15.51 -5.39
C GLU A 194 0.97 16.18 -6.75
N GLU A 195 0.16 15.82 -7.76
CA GLU A 195 0.22 16.53 -9.04
C GLU A 195 -0.11 18.01 -8.79
N GLY A 196 0.88 18.87 -9.01
CA GLY A 196 0.64 20.30 -9.13
C GLY A 196 0.20 20.60 -10.56
N GLU A 197 -0.83 21.44 -10.69
CA GLU A 197 -1.08 22.18 -11.93
C GLU A 197 0.22 22.92 -12.30
N ASP A 198 0.65 22.83 -13.55
CA ASP A 198 1.71 23.73 -14.01
C ASP A 198 1.21 25.19 -14.02
N GLU A 199 2.09 26.16 -14.28
CA GLU A 199 1.73 27.59 -14.34
C GLU A 199 0.61 27.90 -15.37
N LYS A 200 0.20 26.92 -16.19
CA LYS A 200 -0.84 27.01 -17.22
C LYS A 200 -2.09 26.17 -16.92
N GLY A 201 -2.16 25.48 -15.78
CA GLY A 201 -3.30 24.63 -15.42
C GLY A 201 -3.35 23.30 -16.18
N GLU A 202 -2.29 22.91 -16.88
CA GLU A 202 -2.22 21.63 -17.58
C GLU A 202 -1.63 20.55 -16.67
N LYS A 203 -2.21 19.33 -16.75
CA LYS A 203 -1.65 18.15 -16.08
C LYS A 203 -0.33 17.80 -16.76
N ALA A 204 0.78 18.14 -16.14
CA ALA A 204 2.09 17.79 -16.65
C ALA A 204 2.31 16.27 -16.55
N GLU A 205 2.03 15.52 -17.63
CA GLU A 205 2.54 14.16 -17.79
C GLU A 205 4.07 14.21 -17.73
N LYS A 206 4.64 13.76 -16.61
CA LYS A 206 6.08 13.57 -16.46
C LYS A 206 6.39 12.10 -16.64
N GLU A 207 7.40 11.79 -17.45
CA GLU A 207 7.94 10.43 -17.57
C GLU A 207 8.30 9.88 -16.18
N ILE A 208 7.62 8.81 -15.79
CA ILE A 208 7.90 8.09 -14.55
C ILE A 208 9.00 7.06 -14.84
N ARG A 209 10.18 7.26 -14.27
CA ARG A 209 11.27 6.27 -14.36
C ARG A 209 10.99 5.11 -13.40
N VAL A 210 10.84 3.91 -13.95
CA VAL A 210 10.62 2.68 -13.17
C VAL A 210 11.84 1.77 -13.33
N GLY A 211 12.43 1.36 -12.20
CA GLY A 211 13.44 0.32 -12.16
C GLY A 211 12.85 -0.95 -11.55
N GLU A 212 13.05 -2.10 -12.20
CA GLU A 212 12.63 -3.41 -11.68
C GLU A 212 13.84 -4.16 -11.13
N TYR A 213 13.66 -4.84 -9.99
CA TYR A 213 14.69 -5.66 -9.37
C TYR A 213 14.24 -7.12 -9.21
N LEU A 214 14.83 -8.02 -10.00
CA LEU A 214 14.54 -9.46 -10.00
C LEU A 214 15.59 -10.30 -9.26
N GLY A 215 16.14 -9.78 -8.16
CA GLY A 215 17.03 -10.56 -7.27
C GLY A 215 18.47 -10.77 -7.76
N LYS A 216 18.83 -10.35 -8.98
CA LYS A 216 20.24 -10.43 -9.48
C LYS A 216 20.73 -9.24 -10.32
N ALA A 217 19.87 -8.29 -10.69
CA ALA A 217 20.27 -7.05 -11.36
C ALA A 217 19.15 -6.00 -11.23
N VAL A 218 19.53 -4.72 -11.14
CA VAL A 218 18.62 -3.59 -11.31
C VAL A 218 18.60 -3.28 -12.81
N THR A 219 17.47 -3.52 -13.47
CA THR A 219 17.27 -3.04 -14.84
C THR A 219 16.46 -1.76 -14.75
N ILE A 220 17.08 -0.63 -15.11
CA ILE A 220 16.40 0.64 -15.31
C ILE A 220 15.95 0.63 -16.77
N THR A 221 14.65 0.57 -17.00
CA THR A 221 14.09 0.72 -18.36
C THR A 221 13.94 2.22 -18.61
N TYR A 222 14.49 2.69 -19.72
CA TYR A 222 14.42 4.08 -20.19
C TYR A 222 13.23 4.27 -21.12
#